data_AF-A0A969Z7W9-F1
#
_entry.id   AF-A0A969Z7W9-F1
#
_cell.length_a   1.000
_cell.length_b   1.000
_cell.length_c   1.000
_cell.angle_alpha   90.00
_cell.angle_beta   90.00
_cell.angle_gamma   90.00
#
_symmetry.space_group_name_H-M   'P 1'
#
loop_
_entity.id
_entity.type
_entity.pdbx_description
1 polymer ?
#
loop_
_entity_poly.entity_id
_entity_poly.type
_entity_poly.pdbx_seq_one_letter_code
_entity_poly.pdbx_strand_id
1 'polypeptide(L)' 'FREKGIVEIQAIGAGALNQAIKAIAIARGFVAPSGKNLICIPAFTDIIIDGEERTAIKLIVESK' A
#
# COMPACT_ATOMS: atom_id res chain seq x y z
N PHE A 1 -5.41 -4.22 -8.49
CA PHE A 1 -5.90 -5.42 -7.77
C PHE A 1 -6.77 -6.34 -8.63
N ARG A 2 -7.90 -5.87 -9.22
CA ARG A 2 -8.82 -6.73 -9.98
C ARG A 2 -8.19 -7.50 -11.16
N GLU A 3 -7.14 -6.95 -11.77
CA GLU A 3 -6.46 -7.60 -12.92
C GLU A 3 -5.19 -8.39 -12.53
N LYS A 4 -4.44 -7.96 -11.51
CA LYS A 4 -3.10 -8.50 -11.19
C LYS A 4 -2.96 -9.15 -9.81
N GLY A 5 -3.97 -9.08 -8.94
CA GLY A 5 -3.93 -9.65 -7.58
C GLY A 5 -3.00 -8.94 -6.58
N ILE A 6 -2.07 -8.11 -7.06
CA ILE A 6 -1.12 -7.31 -6.29
C ILE A 6 -1.31 -5.82 -6.58
N VAL A 7 -1.07 -4.98 -5.58
CA VAL A 7 -1.00 -3.51 -5.65
C VAL A 7 0.18 -3.04 -4.82
N GLU A 8 0.86 -1.99 -5.28
CA GLU A 8 1.92 -1.34 -4.53
C GLU A 8 1.53 0.12 -4.28
N ILE A 9 1.75 0.59 -3.05
CA ILE A 9 1.51 1.98 -2.65
C ILE A 9 2.82 2.52 -2.09
N GLN A 10 3.26 3.68 -2.57
CA GLN A 10 4.39 4.41 -2.00
C GLN A 10 3.85 5.57 -1.15
N ALA A 11 4.33 5.67 0.09
CA ALA A 11 3.93 6.71 1.02
C ALA A 11 5.15 7.41 1.60
N ILE A 12 5.08 8.75 1.66
CA ILE A 12 6.16 9.62 2.11
C ILE A 12 5.62 10.52 3.22
N GLY A 13 6.26 10.44 4.38
CA GLY A 13 5.82 11.14 5.57
C GLY A 13 4.63 10.49 6.29
N ALA A 14 4.47 10.83 7.56
CA ALA A 14 3.50 10.19 8.46
C ALA A 14 2.04 10.35 8.01
N GLY A 15 1.69 11.52 7.46
CA GLY A 15 0.34 11.79 6.98
C GLY A 15 -0.07 10.88 5.82
N ALA A 16 0.78 10.77 4.79
CA ALA A 16 0.51 9.90 3.64
C ALA A 16 0.43 8.43 4.05
N LEU A 17 1.34 7.98 4.93
CA LEU A 17 1.33 6.60 5.44
C LEU A 17 0.02 6.28 6.19
N ASN A 18 -0.42 7.18 7.07
CA ASN A 18 -1.68 7.01 7.80
C ASN A 18 -2.88 6.89 6.85
N GLN A 19 -2.94 7.71 5.79
CA GLN A 19 -4.00 7.62 4.79
C GLN A 19 -3.92 6.33 3.98
N ALA A 20 -2.74 5.88 3.59
CA ALA A 20 -2.55 4.62 2.88
C ALA A 20 -3.03 3.42 3.71
N ILE A 21 -2.69 3.36 5.01
CA ILE A 21 -3.15 2.30 5.90
C ILE A 21 -4.67 2.33 6.09
N LYS A 22 -5.28 3.51 6.27
CA LYS A 22 -6.76 3.64 6.32
C LYS A 22 -7.42 3.15 5.04
N ALA A 23 -6.87 3.49 3.88
CA ALA A 23 -7.38 3.02 2.59
C ALA A 23 -7.30 1.49 2.47
N ILE A 24 -6.21 0.86 2.92
CA ILE A 24 -6.08 -0.61 2.95
C ILE A 24 -7.12 -1.24 3.89
N ALA A 25 -7.35 -0.66 5.07
CA ALA A 25 -8.36 -1.14 6.01
C ALA A 25 -9.78 -1.08 5.41
N ILE A 26 -10.12 0.01 4.71
CA ILE A 26 -11.39 0.15 3.98
C ILE A 26 -11.48 -0.88 2.85
N ALA A 27 -10.42 -1.03 2.06
CA ALA A 27 -10.38 -1.99 0.95
C ALA A 27 -10.57 -3.44 1.41
N ARG A 28 -10.03 -3.81 2.58
CA ARG A 28 -10.27 -5.12 3.21
C ARG A 28 -11.76 -5.39 3.41
N GLY A 29 -12.52 -4.40 3.90
CA GLY A 29 -13.97 -4.52 4.07
C GLY A 29 -14.72 -4.74 2.75
N PHE A 30 -14.28 -4.08 1.67
CA PHE A 30 -14.92 -4.23 0.35
C PHE A 30 -14.69 -5.59 -0.30
N VAL A 31 -13.53 -6.22 -0.08
CA VAL A 31 -13.19 -7.49 -0.75
C VAL A 31 -13.52 -8.72 0.09
N ALA A 32 -13.73 -8.57 1.40
CA ALA A 32 -14.07 -9.67 2.30
C ALA A 32 -15.32 -10.47 1.88
N PRO A 33 -16.44 -9.85 1.41
CA PRO A 33 -17.60 -10.60 0.94
C PRO A 33 -17.32 -11.49 -0.28
N SER A 34 -16.24 -11.21 -1.04
CA SER A 34 -15.80 -12.04 -2.16
C SER A 34 -14.82 -13.15 -1.73
N GLY A 35 -14.65 -13.40 -0.43
CA GLY A 35 -13.74 -14.41 0.11
C GLY A 35 -12.26 -14.04 0.05
N LYS A 36 -11.93 -12.78 -0.26
CA LYS A 36 -10.53 -12.32 -0.41
C LYS A 36 -10.02 -11.72 0.89
N ASN A 37 -8.82 -12.13 1.32
CA ASN A 37 -8.15 -11.55 2.48
C ASN A 37 -6.89 -10.79 2.04
N LEU A 38 -6.85 -9.48 2.27
CA LEU A 38 -5.70 -8.67 1.88
C LEU A 38 -4.55 -8.77 2.89
N ILE A 39 -3.35 -9.06 2.42
CA ILE A 39 -2.12 -9.01 3.20
C ILE A 39 -1.38 -7.72 2.83
N CYS A 40 -0.87 -6.99 3.83
CA CYS A 40 -0.06 -5.79 3.64
C CYS A 40 1.37 -6.08 4.10
N ILE A 41 2.35 -5.90 3.22
CA ILE A 41 3.76 -6.17 3.45
C ILE A 41 4.52 -4.84 3.29
N PRO A 42 4.90 -4.18 4.40
CA PRO A 42 5.65 -2.92 4.35
C PRO A 42 7.14 -3.17 4.09
N ALA A 43 7.77 -2.28 3.32
CA ALA A 43 9.21 -2.23 3.08
C ALA A 43 9.67 -0.77 2.95
N PHE A 44 10.94 -0.51 3.21
CA PHE A 44 11.55 0.76 2.82
C PHE A 44 11.90 0.74 1.34
N THR A 45 11.82 1.90 0.71
CA THR A 45 12.30 2.12 -0.66
C THR A 45 12.83 3.54 -0.77
N ASP A 46 13.91 3.72 -1.51
CA ASP A 46 14.38 5.05 -1.86
C ASP A 46 13.73 5.48 -3.18
N ILE A 47 13.37 6.76 -3.26
CA ILE A 47 12.75 7.37 -4.43
C ILE A 47 13.33 8.77 -4.65
N ILE A 48 13.30 9.22 -5.90
CA ILE A 48 13.80 10.55 -6.28
C ILE A 48 12.63 11.53 -6.34
N ILE A 49 12.70 12.60 -5.58
CA ILE A 49 11.75 13.72 -5.61
C ILE A 49 12.55 15.01 -5.70
N ASP A 50 12.22 15.83 -6.70
CA ASP A 50 12.88 17.12 -6.95
C ASP A 50 14.42 17.01 -7.06
N GLY A 51 14.91 15.87 -7.55
CA GLY A 51 16.34 15.57 -7.68
C GLY A 51 17.02 15.09 -6.39
N GLU A 52 16.29 15.02 -5.27
CA GLU A 52 16.79 14.50 -4.00
C GLU A 52 16.29 13.09 -3.74
N GLU A 53 17.18 12.24 -3.21
CA GLU A 53 16.82 10.91 -2.73
C GLU A 53 16.09 11.01 -1.39
N ARG A 54 14.92 10.37 -1.32
CA ARG A 54 14.06 10.34 -0.13
C ARG A 54 13.71 8.89 0.18
N THR A 55 13.85 8.51 1.45
CA THR A 55 13.34 7.23 1.92
C THR A 55 11.81 7.30 2.10
N ALA A 56 11.13 6.38 1.44
CA ALA A 56 9.68 6.19 1.51
C ALA A 56 9.34 4.80 2.06
N ILE A 57 8.07 4.60 2.37
CA ILE A 57 7.54 3.28 2.70
C ILE A 57 6.75 2.77 1.49
N LYS A 58 7.13 1.59 1.02
CA LYS A 58 6.39 0.79 0.04
C LYS A 58 5.48 -0.18 0.78
N LEU A 59 4.18 -0.11 0.53
CA LEU A 59 3.20 -1.06 1.01
C LEU A 59 2.79 -1.96 -0.15
N ILE A 60 3.15 -3.24 -0.07
CA ILE A 60 2.75 -4.26 -1.04
C ILE A 60 1.47 -4.91 -0.51
N VAL A 61 0.41 -4.90 -1.31
CA VAL A 61 -0.90 -5.41 -0.93
C VAL A 61 -1.31 -6.52 -1.88
N GLU A 62 -1.55 -7.71 -1.36
CA GLU A 62 -1.91 -8.90 -2.13
C GLU A 62 -3.12 -9.62 -1.53
N SER A 63 -3.84 -10.40 -2.34
CA SER A 63 -4.85 -11.33 -1.83
C SER A 63 -4.21 -12.68 -1.58
N LYS A 64 -4.52 -13.28 -0.43
CA LYS A 64 -4.52 -14.73 -0.32
C LYS A 64 -5.89 -15.28 -0.69
#